data_AF-A0AAQ4ER82-F1
#
_entry.id   AF-A0AAQ4ER82-F1
#
_cell.length_a   1.000
_cell.length_b   1.000
_cell.length_c   1.000
_cell.angle_alpha   90.00
_cell.angle_beta   90.00
_cell.angle_gamma   90.00
#
_symmetry.space_group_name_H-M   'P 1'
#
loop_
_entity.id
_entity.type
_entity.pdbx_description
1 polymer ?
#
loop_
_entity_poly.entity_id
_entity_poly.type
_entity_poly.pdbx_seq_one_letter_code
_entity_poly.pdbx_strand_id
1 'polypeptide(L)'
;MVTFPFPNDAPQSARTRTVKDTNNPEFNETFKFEVNRKSRSLARVMKRHPIKCEVWAKRGFLRSDAVIGTASIKFEELENKCEIHDSYDVFDSKRPSGGKLEVKVRVREPFVSKQVEEIRHRWLIIGS
;
A
#
# COMPACT_ATOMS: atom_id res chain seq x y z
N MET A 1 -1.23 8.61 7.50
CA MET A 1 -0.10 7.84 8.04
C MET A 1 -0.17 6.46 7.44
N VAL A 2 0.92 5.98 6.86
CA VAL A 2 1.03 4.65 6.28
C VAL A 2 1.92 3.83 7.20
N THR A 3 1.40 2.71 7.69
CA THR A 3 2.14 1.82 8.60
C THR A 3 2.33 0.47 7.91
N PHE A 4 3.59 0.13 7.69
CA PHE A 4 4.02 -1.13 7.12
C PHE A 4 4.39 -2.11 8.25
N PRO A 5 3.77 -3.31 8.30
CA PRO A 5 3.80 -4.18 9.48
C PRO A 5 5.09 -5.00 9.66
N PHE A 6 6.18 -4.67 8.94
CA PHE A 6 7.45 -5.41 9.00
C PHE A 6 8.65 -4.46 9.19
N PRO A 7 9.67 -4.85 9.99
CA PRO A 7 9.73 -6.00 10.90
C PRO A 7 8.63 -5.97 11.99
N ASN A 8 8.24 -7.12 12.53
CA ASN A 8 7.14 -7.20 13.52
C ASN A 8 7.45 -6.37 14.77
N ASP A 9 8.71 -6.43 15.20
CA ASP A 9 9.20 -5.78 16.41
C ASP A 9 9.41 -4.26 16.21
N ALA A 10 9.56 -3.82 14.95
CA ALA A 10 9.79 -2.43 14.59
C ALA A 10 9.03 -2.08 13.28
N PRO A 11 7.71 -1.90 13.35
CA PRO A 11 6.92 -1.52 12.18
C PRO A 11 7.39 -0.17 11.63
N GLN A 12 7.51 -0.09 10.30
CA GLN A 12 7.90 1.15 9.63
C GLN A 12 6.67 2.02 9.40
N SER A 13 6.75 3.32 9.68
CA SER A 13 5.65 4.25 9.43
C SER A 13 6.13 5.47 8.66
N ALA A 14 5.23 6.01 7.83
CA ALA A 14 5.47 7.21 7.05
C ALA A 14 4.23 8.12 7.08
N ARG A 15 4.43 9.43 6.92
CA ARG A 15 3.34 10.41 6.91
C ARG A 15 3.48 11.31 5.69
N THR A 16 2.38 11.53 5.01
CA THR A 16 2.28 12.50 3.91
C THR A 16 2.29 13.93 4.42
N ARG A 17 2.59 14.89 3.54
CA ARG A 17 2.33 16.30 3.82
C ARG A 17 0.85 16.56 4.08
N THR A 18 0.57 17.64 4.79
CA THR A 18 -0.81 18.12 4.97
C THR A 18 -1.24 18.89 3.73
N VAL A 19 -2.37 18.48 3.15
CA VAL A 19 -3.07 19.25 2.11
C VAL A 19 -4.21 19.99 2.78
N LYS A 20 -4.37 21.28 2.49
CA LYS A 20 -5.41 22.14 3.10
C LYS A 20 -6.54 22.37 2.11
N ASP A 21 -7.73 22.69 2.64
CA ASP A 21 -8.86 23.25 1.90
C ASP A 21 -9.37 22.40 0.73
N THR A 22 -9.37 21.07 0.86
CA THR A 22 -9.94 20.15 -0.13
C THR A 22 -10.51 18.89 0.52
N ASN A 23 -11.60 18.37 -0.06
CA ASN A 23 -12.18 17.07 0.28
C ASN A 23 -11.64 15.93 -0.58
N ASN A 24 -10.90 16.25 -1.66
CA ASN A 24 -10.24 15.29 -2.54
C ASN A 24 -8.73 15.61 -2.60
N PRO A 25 -7.98 15.33 -1.52
CA PRO A 25 -6.56 15.66 -1.44
C PRO A 25 -5.72 14.74 -2.33
N GLU A 26 -4.89 15.34 -3.18
CA GLU A 26 -3.86 14.64 -3.94
C GLU A 26 -2.53 14.70 -3.19
N PHE A 27 -2.08 13.56 -2.66
CA PHE A 27 -0.83 13.50 -1.90
C PHE A 27 0.40 13.28 -2.80
N ASN A 28 0.30 12.40 -3.80
CA ASN A 28 1.37 12.06 -4.76
C ASN A 28 2.75 11.78 -4.14
N GLU A 29 2.78 11.29 -2.89
CA GLU A 29 4.00 10.96 -2.16
C GLU A 29 4.29 9.46 -2.22
N THR A 30 5.56 9.12 -2.42
CA THR A 30 6.03 7.74 -2.47
C THR A 30 6.95 7.46 -1.29
N PHE A 31 6.63 6.40 -0.54
CA PHE A 31 7.45 5.90 0.56
C PHE A 31 8.12 4.59 0.18
N LYS A 32 9.37 4.42 0.59
CA LYS A 32 10.12 3.16 0.42
C LYS A 32 10.27 2.52 1.79
N PHE A 33 9.79 1.29 1.91
CA PHE A 33 9.94 0.48 3.12
C PHE A 33 10.99 -0.60 2.87
N GLU A 34 11.90 -0.77 3.81
CA GLU A 34 12.96 -1.78 3.71
C GLU A 34 12.43 -3.15 4.12
N VAL A 35 12.73 -4.17 3.30
CA VAL A 35 12.29 -5.54 3.55
C VAL A 35 13.41 -6.53 3.32
N ASN A 36 13.57 -7.48 4.26
CA ASN A 36 14.45 -8.63 4.05
C ASN A 36 13.67 -9.78 3.41
N ARG A 37 13.77 -9.90 2.09
CA ARG A 37 13.05 -10.92 1.29
C ARG A 37 13.39 -12.36 1.66
N LYS A 38 14.60 -12.60 2.20
CA LYS A 38 15.03 -13.95 2.63
C LYS A 38 14.38 -14.36 3.96
N SER A 39 13.76 -13.42 4.67
CA SER A 39 13.13 -13.72 5.94
C SER A 39 11.82 -14.48 5.74
N ARG A 40 11.71 -15.68 6.33
CA ARG A 40 10.44 -16.42 6.40
C ARG A 40 9.35 -15.65 7.14
N SER A 41 9.71 -14.74 8.04
CA SER A 41 8.73 -13.92 8.76
C SER A 41 8.05 -12.89 7.84
N LEU A 42 8.75 -12.37 6.82
CA LEU A 42 8.18 -11.43 5.85
C LEU A 42 7.00 -12.06 5.10
N ALA A 43 7.19 -13.26 4.56
CA ALA A 43 6.16 -13.98 3.83
C ALA A 43 4.89 -14.22 4.69
N ARG A 44 5.08 -14.51 5.99
CA ARG A 44 3.97 -14.68 6.92
C ARG A 44 3.26 -13.35 7.22
N VAL A 45 4.01 -12.26 7.39
CA VAL A 45 3.46 -10.93 7.63
C VAL A 45 2.65 -10.47 6.43
N MET A 46 3.16 -10.62 5.21
CA MET A 46 2.44 -10.23 3.99
C MET A 46 1.12 -10.98 3.80
N LYS A 47 1.05 -12.26 4.20
CA LYS A 47 -0.19 -13.05 4.14
C LYS A 47 -1.21 -12.68 5.21
N ARG A 48 -0.78 -12.18 6.37
CA ARG A 48 -1.63 -12.00 7.55
C ARG A 48 -1.97 -10.56 7.88
N HIS A 49 -1.06 -9.64 7.58
CA HIS A 49 -1.13 -8.26 8.03
C HIS A 49 -1.15 -7.33 6.82
N PRO A 50 -2.25 -6.57 6.62
CA PRO A 50 -2.31 -5.56 5.57
C PRO A 50 -1.45 -4.33 5.92
N ILE A 51 -1.14 -3.51 4.91
CA ILE A 51 -0.72 -2.13 5.15
C ILE A 51 -1.89 -1.38 5.73
N LYS A 52 -1.66 -0.67 6.84
CA LYS A 52 -2.67 0.23 7.42
C LYS A 52 -2.40 1.65 6.96
N CYS A 53 -3.40 2.25 6.32
CA CYS A 53 -3.39 3.64 5.92
C CYS A 53 -4.42 4.40 6.74
N GLU A 54 -3.95 5.30 7.60
CA GLU A 54 -4.81 6.17 8.39
C GLU A 54 -4.90 7.55 7.75
N VAL A 55 -6.12 8.06 7.62
CA VAL A 55 -6.41 9.40 7.14
C VAL A 55 -6.61 10.31 8.34
N TRP A 56 -5.90 11.43 8.37
CA TRP A 56 -5.87 12.34 9.52
C TRP A 56 -6.29 13.75 9.11
N ALA A 57 -7.13 14.39 9.92
CA ALA A 57 -7.48 15.80 9.82
C ALA A 57 -6.61 16.64 10.75
N LYS A 58 -5.90 17.62 10.20
CA LYS A 58 -5.25 18.69 10.97
C LYS A 58 -6.30 19.71 11.42
N ARG A 59 -6.51 19.88 12.74
CA ARG A 59 -7.59 20.70 13.31
C ARG A 59 -7.19 22.13 13.73
N GLY A 60 -5.96 22.56 13.45
CA GLY A 60 -5.50 23.93 13.69
C GLY A 60 -4.80 24.14 15.04
N PHE A 61 -4.67 25.41 15.45
CA PHE A 61 -3.92 25.82 16.63
C PHE A 61 -4.54 25.26 17.93
N LEU A 62 -3.71 24.65 18.79
CA LEU A 62 -4.07 24.03 20.07
C LEU A 62 -5.10 22.89 20.01
N ARG A 63 -5.42 22.37 18.82
CA ARG A 63 -6.29 21.21 18.65
C ARG A 63 -5.47 20.00 18.21
N SER A 64 -5.72 18.85 18.83
CA SER A 64 -5.12 17.59 18.40
C SER A 64 -5.61 17.20 17.02
N ASP A 65 -4.72 16.57 16.25
CA ASP A 65 -5.09 15.89 15.01
C ASP A 65 -6.13 14.81 15.31
N ALA A 66 -7.04 14.56 14.38
CA ALA A 66 -8.02 13.49 14.52
C ALA A 66 -7.95 12.52 13.36
N VAL A 67 -8.09 11.23 13.67
CA VAL A 67 -8.26 10.18 12.67
C VAL A 67 -9.66 10.32 12.07
N ILE A 68 -9.72 10.44 10.74
CA ILE A 68 -10.97 10.38 9.98
C ILE A 68 -11.36 8.91 9.76
N GLY A 69 -10.37 8.07 9.48
CA GLY A 69 -10.58 6.64 9.33
C GLY A 69 -9.33 5.92 8.86
N THR A 70 -9.49 4.62 8.64
CA THR A 70 -8.42 3.70 8.26
C THR A 70 -8.83 2.88 7.05
N ALA A 71 -7.91 2.72 6.09
CA ALA A 71 -7.98 1.77 4.99
C ALA A 71 -6.94 0.66 5.21
N SER A 72 -7.31 -0.58 4.87
CA SER A 72 -6.42 -1.74 5.00
C SER A 72 -6.15 -2.36 3.63
N ILE A 73 -4.89 -2.33 3.19
CA ILE A 73 -4.47 -2.81 1.88
C ILE A 73 -3.79 -4.16 2.05
N LYS A 74 -4.36 -5.20 1.45
CA LYS A 74 -3.81 -6.56 1.50
C LYS A 74 -2.75 -6.76 0.40
N PHE A 75 -1.85 -7.71 0.63
CA PHE A 75 -0.75 -8.01 -0.29
C PHE A 75 -1.04 -9.18 -1.25
N GLU A 76 -2.27 -9.72 -1.26
CA GLU A 76 -2.66 -10.91 -2.03
C GLU A 76 -2.27 -10.79 -3.51
N GLU A 77 -2.48 -9.62 -4.13
CA GLU A 77 -2.11 -9.39 -5.53
C GLU A 77 -0.60 -9.33 -5.78
N LEU A 78 0.22 -8.91 -4.81
CA LEU A 78 1.68 -8.85 -4.96
C LEU A 78 2.36 -10.23 -4.87
N GLU A 79 1.60 -11.29 -4.60
CA GLU A 79 2.12 -12.65 -4.69
C GLU A 79 2.49 -13.01 -6.14
N ASN A 80 1.72 -12.50 -7.10
CA ASN A 80 1.87 -12.78 -8.54
C ASN A 80 2.16 -11.53 -9.38
N LYS A 81 1.68 -10.36 -8.95
CA LYS A 81 1.90 -9.08 -9.63
C LYS A 81 3.01 -8.27 -8.96
N CYS A 82 3.56 -7.30 -9.69
CA CYS A 82 4.52 -6.33 -9.15
C CYS A 82 3.87 -5.03 -8.67
N GLU A 83 2.59 -4.84 -8.94
CA GLU A 83 1.89 -3.58 -8.73
C GLU A 83 0.45 -3.83 -8.29
N ILE A 84 0.03 -3.12 -7.25
CA ILE A 84 -1.36 -2.92 -6.84
C ILE A 84 -1.64 -1.44 -7.04
N HIS A 85 -2.75 -1.12 -7.70
CA HIS A 85 -3.24 0.24 -7.82
C HIS A 85 -4.76 0.20 -7.77
N ASP A 86 -5.32 0.56 -6.63
CA ASP A 86 -6.77 0.44 -6.39
C ASP A 86 -7.26 1.50 -5.38
N SER A 87 -8.57 1.65 -5.29
CA SER A 87 -9.27 2.56 -4.40
C SER A 87 -9.96 1.81 -3.27
N TYR A 88 -9.53 2.07 -2.04
CA TYR A 88 -10.01 1.40 -0.84
C TYR A 88 -11.00 2.28 -0.06
N ASP A 89 -12.07 1.68 0.46
CA ASP A 89 -12.99 2.38 1.36
C ASP A 89 -12.30 2.69 2.70
N VAL A 90 -12.51 3.91 3.18
CA VAL A 90 -11.98 4.36 4.47
C VAL A 90 -13.04 4.10 5.54
N PHE A 91 -12.66 3.39 6.59
CA PHE A 91 -13.55 3.06 7.70
C PHE A 91 -13.20 3.88 8.94
N ASP A 92 -14.20 4.50 9.55
CA ASP A 92 -14.11 4.96 10.94
C ASP A 92 -14.48 3.79 11.85
N SER A 93 -13.44 3.13 12.38
CA SER A 93 -13.57 1.93 13.20
C SER A 93 -14.30 0.79 12.46
N LYS A 94 -15.62 0.65 12.64
CA LYS A 94 -16.45 -0.36 11.98
C LYS A 94 -17.46 0.24 11.00
N ARG A 95 -17.55 1.57 10.91
CA ARG A 95 -18.52 2.27 10.06
C ARG A 95 -17.79 2.81 8.82
N PRO A 96 -18.34 2.66 7.62
CA PRO A 96 -17.77 3.30 6.44
C PRO A 96 -17.82 4.82 6.63
N SER A 97 -16.69 5.50 6.43
CA SER A 97 -16.62 6.97 6.55
C SER A 97 -17.24 7.71 5.36
N GLY A 98 -17.55 6.98 4.28
CA GLY A 98 -18.00 7.53 3.00
C GLY A 98 -16.85 8.02 2.10
N GLY A 99 -15.62 8.10 2.62
CA GLY A 99 -14.43 8.43 1.84
C GLY A 99 -13.75 7.20 1.23
N LYS A 100 -13.03 7.42 0.12
CA LYS A 100 -12.16 6.44 -0.52
C LYS A 100 -10.72 6.93 -0.51
N LEU A 101 -9.78 5.99 -0.51
CA LEU A 101 -8.35 6.25 -0.58
C LEU A 101 -7.74 5.44 -1.73
N GLU A 102 -7.23 6.14 -2.74
CA GLU A 102 -6.46 5.54 -3.82
C GLU A 102 -5.03 5.28 -3.36
N VAL A 103 -4.57 4.03 -3.53
CA VAL A 103 -3.24 3.60 -3.11
C VAL A 103 -2.57 2.81 -4.21
N LYS A 104 -1.30 3.14 -4.45
CA LYS A 104 -0.43 2.41 -5.35
C LYS A 104 0.73 1.78 -4.58
N VAL A 105 0.83 0.44 -4.63
CA VAL A 105 1.91 -0.34 -3.99
C VAL A 105 2.70 -1.06 -5.07
N ARG A 106 4.03 -0.95 -5.01
CA ARG A 106 4.92 -1.53 -6.03
C ARG A 106 6.04 -2.32 -5.39
N VAL A 107 6.38 -3.45 -6.01
CA VAL A 107 7.49 -4.31 -5.63
C VAL A 107 8.32 -4.62 -6.87
N ARG A 108 9.63 -4.80 -6.68
CA ARG A 108 10.54 -5.08 -7.80
C ARG A 108 10.26 -6.41 -8.51
N GLU A 109 9.90 -7.42 -7.73
CA GLU A 109 9.54 -8.76 -8.20
C GLU A 109 8.38 -9.27 -7.33
N PRO A 110 7.52 -10.17 -7.84
CA PRO A 110 6.47 -10.78 -7.03
C PRO A 110 7.05 -11.61 -5.87
N PHE A 111 6.24 -11.86 -4.83
CA PHE A 111 6.73 -12.53 -3.62
C PHE A 111 6.77 -14.06 -3.69
N VAL A 112 5.88 -14.70 -4.47
CA VAL A 112 5.75 -16.17 -4.47
C VAL A 112 6.23 -16.76 -5.78
N SER A 113 5.63 -16.36 -6.89
CA SER A 113 6.00 -16.82 -8.22
C SER A 113 6.02 -15.65 -9.18
N LYS A 114 7.04 -15.58 -10.04
CA LYS A 114 6.97 -14.72 -11.23
C LYS A 114 5.76 -15.20 -12.02
N GLN A 115 4.76 -14.36 -12.20
CA GLN A 115 3.74 -14.62 -13.21
C GLN A 115 4.48 -14.64 -14.56
N VAL A 116 4.84 -15.84 -15.02
CA VAL A 116 5.31 -16.06 -16.38
C VAL A 116 4.05 -16.06 -17.21
N GLU A 117 3.62 -14.90 -17.68
CA GLU A 117 2.64 -14.85 -18.75
C GLU A 117 3.33 -15.38 -20.01
N GLU A 118 2.93 -16.56 -20.48
CA GLU A 118 3.30 -17.03 -21.82
C GLU A 118 2.57 -16.16 -22.85
N ILE A 119 3.17 -15.02 -23.19
CA ILE A 119 2.66 -14.18 -24.26
C ILE A 119 3.11 -14.80 -25.59
N ARG A 120 2.20 -15.53 -26.24
CA ARG A 120 2.40 -16.06 -27.60
C ARG A 120 2.40 -14.93 -28.62
N HIS A 121 3.55 -14.30 -28.83
CA HIS A 121 3.76 -13.49 -30.03
C HIS A 121 4.23 -14.36 -31.19
N ARG A 122 3.84 -14.01 -32.42
CA ARG A 122 4.46 -14.56 -33.63
C ARG A 122 5.83 -13.92 -33.79
N TRP A 123 6.80 -14.39 -33.03
CA TRP A 123 8.19 -14.00 -33.20
C TRP A 123 8.67 -14.52 -34.55
N LEU A 124 8.89 -13.62 -35.51
CA LEU A 124 9.63 -13.93 -36.71
C LEU A 124 11.09 -14.10 -36.30
N ILE A 125 11.53 -15.35 -36.12
CA ILE A 125 12.93 -15.66 -35.89
C ILE A 125 13.61 -15.62 -37.26
N ILE A 126 14.33 -14.55 -37.56
CA ILE A 126 15.18 -14.48 -38.74
C ILE A 126 16.53 -15.09 -38.35
N GLY A 127 16.86 -16.23 -38.95
CA GLY A 127 18.16 -16.87 -38.80
C GLY A 127 18.68 -17.38 -40.14
N SER A 128 19.87 -16.89 -40.50
CA SER A 128 20.96 -17.64 -41.14
C SER A 128 22.25 -16.89 -40.89
#